data_AF-A0A9E2A4F7-F1
#
_entry.id   AF-A0A9E2A4F7-F1
#
_cell.length_a   1.000
_cell.length_b   1.000
_cell.length_c   1.000
_cell.angle_alpha   90.00
_cell.angle_beta   90.00
_cell.angle_gamma   90.00
#
_symmetry.space_group_name_H-M   'P 1'
#
loop_
_entity.id
_entity.type
_entity.pdbx_description
1 polymer ?
#
loop_
_entity_poly.entity_id
_entity_poly.type
_entity_poly.pdbx_seq_one_letter_code
_entity_poly.pdbx_strand_id
1 'polypeptide(L)'
;YPLFSPFALMAEGSANYGVYLAFPGDERSAFERDVLYPMAGLDTDKIETLGRLRHLTAVLGHARTATVQQYLDGNISRAEAVDRTRRYLLVSAEKAERSIRFAEKYRSYVVNYTLGEDIVRSYIETRSETLDGRWEAFERMLTELKTASDMIDAD
;
A
#
# COMPACT_ATOMS: atom_id res chain seq x y z
N TYR A 1 0.55 -18.68 1.60
CA TYR A 1 -0.38 -18.56 2.73
C TYR A 1 -1.81 -18.45 2.21
N PRO A 2 -2.86 -18.77 2.99
CA PRO A 2 -4.25 -18.66 2.54
C PRO A 2 -4.64 -17.20 2.27
N LEU A 3 -5.27 -16.92 1.13
CA LEU A 3 -5.66 -15.55 0.74
C LEU A 3 -6.62 -14.90 1.75
N PHE A 4 -7.61 -15.66 2.25
CA PHE A 4 -8.53 -15.22 3.30
C PHE A 4 -8.02 -15.67 4.66
N SER A 5 -6.92 -15.06 5.10
CA SER A 5 -6.33 -15.26 6.42
C SER A 5 -6.18 -13.91 7.12
N PRO A 6 -6.31 -13.83 8.45
CA PRO A 6 -5.89 -12.66 9.22
C PRO A 6 -4.44 -12.26 8.92
N PHE A 7 -3.59 -13.23 8.55
CA PHE A 7 -2.20 -12.99 8.17
C PHE A 7 -2.04 -12.27 6.83
N ALA A 8 -3.06 -12.23 5.96
CA ALA A 8 -2.96 -11.54 4.68
C ALA A 8 -2.75 -10.03 4.85
N LEU A 9 -3.35 -9.42 5.88
CA LEU A 9 -3.13 -8.02 6.25
C LEU A 9 -1.64 -7.76 6.53
N MET A 10 -1.01 -8.69 7.25
CA MET A 10 0.41 -8.64 7.60
C MET A 10 1.33 -8.90 6.41
N ALA A 11 1.01 -9.90 5.61
CA ALA A 11 1.80 -10.26 4.44
C ALA A 11 1.81 -9.12 3.40
N GLU A 12 0.66 -8.55 3.07
CA GLU A 12 0.57 -7.42 2.13
C GLU A 12 1.19 -6.14 2.72
N GLY A 13 0.92 -5.84 4.00
CA GLY A 13 1.48 -4.67 4.68
C GLY A 13 3.00 -4.68 4.74
N SER A 14 3.58 -5.82 5.12
CA SER A 14 5.04 -6.01 5.17
C SER A 14 5.69 -6.04 3.79
N ALA A 15 5.01 -6.60 2.77
CA ALA A 15 5.49 -6.54 1.40
C ALA A 15 5.56 -5.09 0.88
N ASN A 16 4.53 -4.28 1.15
CA ASN A 16 4.52 -2.87 0.74
C ASN A 16 5.54 -2.03 1.52
N TYR A 17 5.59 -2.17 2.85
CA TYR A 17 6.56 -1.45 3.68
C TYR A 17 8.01 -1.87 3.36
N GLY A 18 8.25 -3.15 3.09
CA GLY A 18 9.57 -3.67 2.75
C GLY A 18 10.21 -2.98 1.55
N VAL A 19 9.41 -2.52 0.58
CA VAL A 19 9.92 -1.71 -0.55
C VAL A 19 10.46 -0.37 -0.07
N TYR A 20 9.78 0.30 0.86
CA TYR A 20 10.25 1.54 1.46
C TYR A 20 11.50 1.32 2.32
N LEU A 21 11.55 0.22 3.07
CA LEU A 21 12.69 -0.13 3.91
C LEU A 21 13.95 -0.46 3.08
N ALA A 22 13.77 -1.11 1.93
CA ALA A 22 14.85 -1.43 0.99
C ALA A 22 15.34 -0.21 0.19
N PHE A 23 14.50 0.81 0.03
CA PHE A 23 14.82 2.02 -0.72
C PHE A 23 14.30 3.27 0.02
N PRO A 24 14.93 3.65 1.14
CA PRO A 24 14.48 4.79 1.94
C PRO A 24 14.63 6.11 1.17
N GLY A 25 13.73 7.06 1.45
CA GLY A 25 13.75 8.38 0.81
C GLY A 25 13.68 8.29 -0.71
N ASP A 26 14.65 8.89 -1.39
CA ASP A 26 14.71 8.97 -2.85
C ASP A 26 15.54 7.84 -3.50
N GLU A 27 16.03 6.88 -2.72
CA GLU A 27 16.90 5.80 -3.23
C GLU A 27 16.22 4.96 -4.32
N ARG A 28 14.91 4.76 -4.24
CA ARG A 28 14.16 4.06 -5.29
C ARG A 28 14.21 4.82 -6.60
N SER A 29 13.97 6.13 -6.56
CA SER A 29 14.00 6.99 -7.75
C SER A 29 15.40 7.05 -8.34
N ALA A 30 16.43 7.12 -7.48
CA ALA A 30 17.82 7.06 -7.90
C ALA A 30 18.16 5.72 -8.59
N PHE A 31 17.76 4.59 -8.00
CA PHE A 31 18.01 3.27 -8.60
C PHE A 31 17.26 3.07 -9.93
N GLU A 32 15.99 3.51 -10.00
CA GLU A 32 15.23 3.49 -11.24
C GLU A 32 15.92 4.35 -12.33
N ARG A 33 16.42 5.54 -11.98
CA ARG A 33 17.08 6.49 -12.88
C ARG A 33 18.43 6.00 -13.38
N ASP A 34 19.26 5.51 -12.47
CA ASP A 34 20.68 5.27 -12.74
C ASP A 34 20.92 3.85 -13.24
N VAL A 35 19.98 2.91 -13.02
CA VAL A 35 20.12 1.49 -13.36
C VAL A 35 19.00 1.01 -14.29
N LEU A 36 17.75 1.02 -13.83
CA LEU A 36 16.66 0.32 -14.53
C LEU A 36 16.25 0.99 -15.85
N TYR A 37 16.15 2.32 -15.87
CA TYR A 37 15.71 3.07 -17.04
C TYR A 37 16.72 2.98 -18.19
N PRO A 38 18.04 3.17 -17.96
CA PRO A 38 19.06 2.95 -18.98
C PRO A 38 19.02 1.53 -19.56
N MET A 39 18.87 0.51 -18.71
CA MET A 39 18.78 -0.90 -19.14
C MET A 39 17.54 -1.17 -20.01
N ALA A 40 16.44 -0.46 -19.75
CA ALA A 40 15.19 -0.58 -20.50
C ALA A 40 15.12 0.35 -21.73
N GLY A 41 16.13 1.21 -21.95
CA GLY A 41 16.09 2.24 -23.00
C GLY A 41 15.02 3.31 -22.77
N LEU A 42 14.67 3.57 -21.51
CA LEU A 42 13.67 4.57 -21.10
C LEU A 42 14.35 5.90 -20.76
N ASP A 43 13.67 6.99 -21.08
CA ASP A 43 14.07 8.35 -20.73
C ASP A 43 13.79 8.66 -19.25
N THR A 44 14.71 9.36 -18.60
CA THR A 44 14.66 9.73 -17.17
C THR A 44 14.08 11.12 -16.92
N ASP A 45 13.74 11.89 -17.96
CA ASP A 45 13.23 13.28 -17.87
C ASP A 45 12.07 13.46 -16.88
N LYS A 46 11.24 12.43 -16.68
CA LYS A 46 10.05 12.48 -15.82
C LYS A 46 10.19 11.73 -14.50
N ILE A 47 11.37 11.21 -14.16
CA ILE A 47 11.52 10.32 -13.00
C ILE A 47 11.16 10.98 -11.68
N GLU A 48 11.61 12.23 -11.48
CA GLU A 48 11.26 13.02 -10.28
C GLU A 48 9.76 13.33 -10.23
N THR A 49 9.16 13.65 -11.38
CA THR A 49 7.71 13.89 -11.48
C THR A 49 6.92 12.63 -11.15
N LEU A 50 7.37 11.47 -11.64
CA LEU A 50 6.76 10.18 -11.38
C LEU A 50 6.91 9.78 -9.91
N GLY A 51 8.08 10.01 -9.31
CA GLY A 51 8.32 9.78 -7.88
C GLY A 51 7.35 10.60 -7.01
N ARG A 52 7.25 11.91 -7.28
CA ARG A 52 6.29 12.78 -6.58
C ARG A 52 4.85 12.36 -6.79
N LEU A 53 4.47 11.98 -8.01
CA LEU A 53 3.13 11.48 -8.31
C LEU A 53 2.83 10.20 -7.52
N ARG A 54 3.75 9.23 -7.49
CA ARG A 54 3.61 7.98 -6.71
C ARG A 54 3.42 8.28 -5.23
N HIS A 55 4.24 9.16 -4.66
CA HIS A 55 4.12 9.55 -3.26
C HIS A 55 2.75 10.18 -2.95
N LEU A 56 2.32 11.18 -3.74
CA LEU A 56 1.04 11.85 -3.54
C LEU A 56 -0.17 10.91 -3.75
N THR A 57 -0.08 10.00 -4.72
CA THR A 57 -1.16 9.05 -5.02
C THR A 57 -1.22 7.87 -4.05
N ALA A 58 -0.14 7.52 -3.36
CA ALA A 58 -0.15 6.49 -2.32
C ALA A 58 -1.14 6.83 -1.19
N VAL A 59 -1.18 8.10 -0.76
CA VAL A 59 -2.12 8.60 0.26
C VAL A 59 -3.58 8.45 -0.19
N LEU A 60 -3.85 8.50 -1.49
CA LEU A 60 -5.20 8.32 -2.04
C LEU A 60 -5.70 6.87 -1.91
N GLY A 61 -4.81 5.91 -1.61
CA GLY A 61 -5.18 4.52 -1.36
C GLY A 61 -6.31 4.37 -0.33
N HIS A 62 -6.34 5.19 0.72
CA HIS A 62 -7.40 5.16 1.74
C HIS A 62 -8.78 5.54 1.20
N ALA A 63 -8.84 6.37 0.15
CA ALA A 63 -10.10 6.71 -0.51
C ALA A 63 -10.76 5.48 -1.14
N ARG A 64 -9.96 4.49 -1.59
CA ARG A 64 -10.46 3.20 -2.05
C ARG A 64 -11.17 2.47 -0.91
N THR A 65 -10.51 2.33 0.24
CA THR A 65 -11.06 1.64 1.41
C THR A 65 -12.38 2.27 1.86
N ALA A 66 -12.40 3.59 2.02
CA ALA A 66 -13.61 4.32 2.41
C ALA A 66 -14.75 4.18 1.40
N THR A 67 -14.45 4.25 0.09
CA THR A 67 -15.45 4.08 -0.98
C THR A 67 -16.02 2.67 -0.97
N VAL A 68 -15.17 1.65 -0.85
CA VAL A 68 -15.60 0.25 -0.82
C VAL A 68 -16.44 -0.02 0.43
N GLN A 69 -16.04 0.47 1.61
CA GLN A 69 -16.84 0.34 2.82
C GLN A 69 -18.25 0.90 2.62
N GLN A 70 -18.38 2.17 2.20
CA GLN A 70 -19.69 2.79 1.98
C GLN A 70 -20.53 2.03 0.94
N TYR A 71 -19.90 1.49 -0.10
CA TYR A 71 -20.58 0.69 -1.10
C TYR A 71 -21.08 -0.65 -0.55
N LEU A 72 -20.23 -1.38 0.18
CA LEU A 72 -20.58 -2.69 0.73
C LEU A 72 -21.59 -2.60 1.88
N ASP A 73 -21.60 -1.47 2.60
CA ASP A 73 -22.59 -1.13 3.63
C ASP A 73 -23.95 -0.70 3.03
N GLY A 74 -24.03 -0.51 1.71
CA GLY A 74 -25.24 -0.06 1.02
C GLY A 74 -25.52 1.44 1.11
N ASN A 75 -24.58 2.23 1.63
CA ASN A 75 -24.72 3.68 1.79
C ASN A 75 -24.58 4.44 0.46
N ILE A 76 -23.92 3.86 -0.54
CA ILE A 76 -23.80 4.43 -1.88
C ILE A 76 -24.11 3.39 -2.97
N SER A 77 -24.57 3.86 -4.12
CA SER A 77 -24.83 2.99 -5.27
C SER A 77 -23.53 2.47 -5.89
N ARG A 78 -23.63 1.41 -6.70
CA ARG A 78 -22.50 0.90 -7.49
C ARG A 78 -21.94 1.97 -8.45
N ALA A 79 -22.82 2.75 -9.08
CA ALA A 79 -22.44 3.82 -10.00
C ALA A 79 -21.65 4.94 -9.28
N GLU A 80 -22.13 5.33 -8.09
CA GLU A 80 -21.44 6.29 -7.21
C GLU A 80 -20.08 5.75 -6.77
N ALA A 81 -19.97 4.48 -6.42
CA ALA A 81 -18.71 3.85 -6.03
C ALA A 81 -17.69 3.85 -7.18
N VAL A 82 -18.12 3.58 -8.41
CA VAL A 82 -17.28 3.66 -9.61
C VAL A 82 -16.82 5.11 -9.85
N ASP A 83 -17.73 6.10 -9.77
CA ASP A 83 -17.37 7.50 -9.98
C ASP A 83 -16.37 8.02 -8.94
N ARG A 84 -16.61 7.71 -7.66
CA ARG A 84 -15.68 8.05 -6.57
C ARG A 84 -14.32 7.39 -6.74
N THR A 85 -14.31 6.11 -7.12
CA THR A 85 -13.05 5.39 -7.38
C THR A 85 -12.28 6.05 -8.52
N ARG A 86 -12.96 6.42 -9.61
CA ARG A 86 -12.36 7.15 -10.74
C ARG A 86 -11.77 8.48 -10.29
N ARG A 87 -12.56 9.27 -9.57
CA ARG A 87 -12.21 10.64 -9.13
C ARG A 87 -11.07 10.64 -8.12
N TYR A 88 -11.15 9.80 -7.10
CA TYR A 88 -10.21 9.84 -5.97
C TYR A 88 -8.96 8.99 -6.20
N LEU A 89 -9.00 7.95 -7.04
CA LEU A 89 -7.80 7.17 -7.37
C LEU A 89 -7.16 7.59 -8.70
N LEU A 90 -7.72 8.59 -9.39
CA LEU A 90 -7.20 9.12 -10.66
C LEU A 90 -7.03 8.03 -11.73
N VAL A 91 -7.96 7.07 -11.77
CA VAL A 91 -7.93 5.94 -12.71
C VAL A 91 -8.96 6.11 -13.83
N SER A 92 -8.84 5.33 -14.89
CA SER A 92 -9.87 5.29 -15.94
C SER A 92 -11.19 4.69 -15.42
N ALA A 93 -12.30 4.95 -16.13
CA ALA A 93 -13.59 4.33 -15.83
C ALA A 93 -13.51 2.79 -15.83
N GLU A 94 -12.77 2.21 -16.79
CA GLU A 94 -12.56 0.76 -16.88
C GLU A 94 -11.83 0.20 -15.65
N LYS A 95 -10.79 0.89 -15.18
CA LYS A 95 -10.05 0.50 -13.97
C LYS A 95 -10.90 0.66 -12.72
N ALA A 96 -11.70 1.73 -12.62
CA ALA A 96 -12.63 1.92 -11.51
C ALA A 96 -13.68 0.79 -11.45
N GLU A 97 -14.28 0.45 -12.58
CA GLU A 97 -15.19 -0.69 -12.72
C GLU A 97 -14.55 -2.02 -12.29
N ARG A 98 -13.30 -2.26 -12.68
CA ARG A 98 -12.54 -3.44 -12.28
C ARG A 98 -12.27 -3.46 -10.77
N SER A 99 -11.96 -2.31 -10.17
CA SER A 99 -11.74 -2.16 -8.73
C SER A 99 -13.01 -2.50 -7.94
N ILE A 100 -14.18 -2.01 -8.39
CA ILE A 100 -15.46 -2.34 -7.75
C ILE A 100 -15.79 -3.83 -7.89
N ARG A 101 -15.59 -4.45 -9.06
CA ARG A 101 -15.74 -5.91 -9.21
C ARG A 101 -14.82 -6.72 -8.31
N PHE A 102 -13.59 -6.25 -8.11
CA PHE A 102 -12.67 -6.86 -7.15
C PHE A 102 -13.23 -6.77 -5.72
N ALA A 103 -13.74 -5.61 -5.31
CA ALA A 103 -14.36 -5.43 -4.00
C ALA A 103 -15.63 -6.27 -3.82
N GLU A 104 -16.44 -6.45 -4.85
CA GLU A 104 -17.61 -7.35 -4.82
C GLU A 104 -17.18 -8.80 -4.53
N LYS A 105 -16.10 -9.27 -5.17
CA LYS A 105 -15.58 -10.64 -5.02
C LYS A 105 -14.83 -10.86 -3.71
N TYR A 106 -13.95 -9.94 -3.33
CA TYR A 106 -12.99 -10.11 -2.24
C TYR A 106 -13.34 -9.32 -0.97
N ARG A 107 -14.39 -8.50 -1.01
CA ARG A 107 -14.98 -7.80 0.14
C ARG A 107 -13.93 -6.98 0.91
N SER A 108 -13.79 -7.23 2.21
CA SER A 108 -12.88 -6.53 3.12
C SER A 108 -11.40 -6.71 2.76
N TYR A 109 -11.02 -7.66 1.90
CA TYR A 109 -9.62 -7.87 1.51
C TYR A 109 -8.94 -6.60 0.96
N VAL A 110 -9.72 -5.65 0.42
CA VAL A 110 -9.18 -4.35 -0.05
C VAL A 110 -8.44 -3.57 1.03
N VAL A 111 -8.74 -3.78 2.32
CA VAL A 111 -8.07 -3.07 3.44
C VAL A 111 -6.62 -3.50 3.60
N ASN A 112 -6.26 -4.70 3.13
CA ASN A 112 -4.91 -5.25 3.29
C ASN A 112 -3.83 -4.38 2.63
N TYR A 113 -4.19 -3.67 1.56
CA TYR A 113 -3.26 -2.84 0.79
C TYR A 113 -2.97 -1.47 1.40
N THR A 114 -3.79 -1.00 2.35
CA THR A 114 -3.64 0.32 2.96
C THR A 114 -3.40 0.17 4.46
N LEU A 115 -4.41 -0.31 5.19
CA LEU A 115 -4.33 -0.46 6.64
C LEU A 115 -3.19 -1.40 7.07
N GLY A 116 -2.90 -2.44 6.29
CA GLY A 116 -1.79 -3.36 6.59
C GLY A 116 -0.44 -2.66 6.55
N GLU A 117 -0.20 -1.82 5.54
CA GLU A 117 1.03 -1.05 5.43
C GLU A 117 1.14 -0.03 6.57
N ASP A 118 0.06 0.68 6.90
CA ASP A 118 0.05 1.67 7.99
C ASP A 118 0.42 1.06 9.34
N ILE A 119 -0.17 -0.10 9.67
CA ILE A 119 0.11 -0.79 10.93
C ILE A 119 1.57 -1.22 10.98
N VAL A 120 2.06 -1.86 9.92
CA VAL A 120 3.46 -2.31 9.84
C VAL A 120 4.43 -1.14 9.92
N ARG A 121 4.16 -0.06 9.17
CA ARG A 121 4.94 1.16 9.15
C ARG A 121 5.02 1.78 10.55
N SER A 122 3.87 1.99 11.19
CA SER A 122 3.79 2.55 12.54
C SER A 122 4.56 1.69 13.54
N TYR A 123 4.38 0.37 13.49
CA TYR A 123 5.10 -0.58 14.35
C TYR A 123 6.62 -0.43 14.19
N ILE A 124 7.13 -0.43 12.96
CA ILE A 124 8.58 -0.41 12.74
C ILE A 124 9.18 0.97 13.06
N GLU A 125 8.52 2.05 12.63
CA GLU A 125 9.04 3.41 12.79
C GLU A 125 9.04 3.88 14.25
N THR A 126 8.17 3.34 15.11
CA THR A 126 8.18 3.61 16.56
C THR A 126 9.31 2.89 17.31
N ARG A 127 9.93 1.87 16.71
CA ARG A 127 10.95 1.03 17.37
C ARG A 127 12.38 1.49 17.11
N SER A 128 12.60 2.27 16.05
CA SER A 128 13.91 2.86 15.78
C SER A 128 13.81 4.06 14.84
N GLU A 129 14.62 5.07 15.14
CA GLU A 129 14.87 6.19 14.24
C GLU A 129 15.95 5.86 13.19
N THR A 130 16.80 4.86 13.44
CA THR A 130 17.87 4.43 12.53
C THR A 130 17.37 3.37 11.53
N LEU A 131 17.94 3.37 10.33
CA LEU A 131 17.63 2.38 9.30
C LEU A 131 17.94 0.94 9.77
N ASP A 132 19.09 0.74 10.41
CA ASP A 132 19.50 -0.58 10.92
C ASP A 132 18.52 -1.10 11.98
N GLY A 133 18.10 -0.26 12.94
CA GLY A 133 17.12 -0.68 13.94
C GLY A 133 15.73 -0.94 13.36
N ARG A 134 15.37 -0.26 12.26
CA ARG A 134 14.12 -0.57 11.52
C ARG A 134 14.21 -1.91 10.80
N TRP A 135 15.38 -2.26 10.24
CA TRP A 135 15.64 -3.59 9.70
C TRP A 135 15.53 -4.69 10.75
N GLU A 136 16.16 -4.50 11.91
CA GLU A 136 16.05 -5.44 13.03
C GLU A 136 14.60 -5.60 13.49
N ALA A 137 13.84 -4.50 13.62
CA ALA A 137 12.43 -4.55 13.98
C ALA A 137 11.57 -5.27 12.92
N PHE A 138 11.85 -5.04 11.64
CA PHE A 138 11.18 -5.73 10.53
C PHE A 138 11.48 -7.23 10.53
N GLU A 139 12.74 -7.63 10.72
CA GLU A 139 13.14 -9.04 10.82
C GLU A 139 12.44 -9.74 12.00
N ARG A 140 12.44 -9.12 13.19
CA ARG A 140 11.72 -9.66 14.36
C ARG A 140 10.23 -9.80 14.11
N MET A 141 9.59 -8.79 13.49
CA MET A 141 8.17 -8.84 13.16
C MET A 141 7.82 -10.06 12.29
N LEU A 142 8.65 -10.33 11.27
CA LEU A 142 8.45 -11.45 10.34
C LEU A 142 8.73 -12.81 10.98
N THR A 143 9.74 -12.89 11.85
CA THR A 143 10.15 -14.15 12.49
C THR A 143 9.28 -14.54 13.68
N GLU A 144 8.79 -13.57 14.45
CA GLU A 144 7.89 -13.78 15.59
C GLU A 144 6.42 -13.92 15.18
N LEU A 145 6.09 -13.76 13.89
CA LEU A 145 4.73 -13.88 13.34
C LEU A 145 3.71 -12.99 14.07
N LYS A 146 4.08 -11.73 14.35
CA LYS A 146 3.18 -10.77 15.00
C LYS A 146 1.87 -10.62 14.24
N THR A 147 0.76 -10.65 14.97
CA THR A 147 -0.56 -10.31 14.41
C THR A 147 -0.73 -8.78 14.35
N ALA A 148 -1.73 -8.31 13.61
CA ALA A 148 -2.06 -6.89 13.57
C ALA A 148 -2.41 -6.33 14.96
N SER A 149 -3.14 -7.10 15.78
CA SER A 149 -3.49 -6.70 17.15
C SER A 149 -2.24 -6.58 18.04
N ASP A 150 -1.32 -7.53 17.97
CA ASP A 150 -0.07 -7.49 18.75
C ASP A 150 0.76 -6.23 18.49
N MET A 151 0.63 -5.63 17.30
CA MET A 151 1.39 -4.43 16.93
C MET A 151 0.67 -3.12 17.22
N ILE A 152 -0.67 -3.13 17.24
CA ILE A 152 -1.48 -1.97 17.62
C ILE A 152 -1.41 -1.78 19.15
N ASP A 153 -1.40 -2.88 19.90
CA ASP A 153 -1.40 -2.88 21.36
C ASP A 153 0.01 -2.88 21.99
N ALA A 154 1.06 -2.85 21.16
CA ALA A 154 2.44 -2.85 21.65
C ALA A 154 2.90 -1.43 22.00
N ASP A 155 2.84 -1.12 23.31
CA ASP A 155 3.50 0.03 23.96
C ASP A 155 5.02 0.07 23.67
#